data_AF-A0A7C6Y3K4-F1
#
_entry.id   AF-A0A7C6Y3K4-F1
#
_cell.length_a   1.000
_cell.length_b   1.000
_cell.length_c   1.000
_cell.angle_alpha   90.00
_cell.angle_beta   90.00
_cell.angle_gamma   90.00
#
_symmetry.space_group_name_H-M   'P 1'
#
loop_
_entity.id
_entity.type
_entity.pdbx_description
1 polymer ?
#
loop_
_entity_poly.entity_id
_entity_poly.type
_entity_poly.pdbx_seq_one_letter_code
_entity_poly.pdbx_strand_id
1 'polypeptide(L)'
;MDQFLQQVVNGLSLGSIYALIALGYTMVYGIIKLINFAHGDVYMIGAYVGYFCMTILGLGVLPSILISMIVCMLLGVAIEKIAYKPLRNATRIAALITAIGVSLFLEYGMVFAVKANVRTYPALTGWFAKSFRIGNIHITAQQILILVVTVILMVLLQFVVKRTRVGRSMRAVALDRDAAELMGISVDRTISYTFAIGSALAGAAGILVGLYYNSINPLMGVLPGLKAFV
;
A
#
# COMPACT_ATOMS: atom_id res chain seq x y z
N MET A 1 21.24 3.65 27.14
CA MET A 1 20.29 2.55 26.93
C MET A 1 18.94 3.08 26.46
N ASP A 2 18.39 4.11 27.12
CA ASP A 2 17.08 4.70 26.78
C ASP A 2 16.96 5.19 25.33
N GLN A 3 17.97 5.89 24.80
CA GLN A 3 17.98 6.33 23.39
C GLN A 3 17.95 5.15 22.42
N PHE A 4 18.66 4.05 22.72
CA PHE A 4 18.64 2.85 21.90
C PHE A 4 17.23 2.22 21.89
N LEU A 5 16.61 2.06 23.06
CA LEU A 5 15.25 1.54 23.17
C LEU A 5 14.22 2.43 22.46
N GLN A 6 14.35 3.75 22.56
CA GLN A 6 13.50 4.68 21.82
C GLN A 6 13.65 4.51 20.30
N GLN A 7 14.89 4.35 19.81
CA GLN A 7 15.11 4.11 18.38
C GLN A 7 14.60 2.75 17.92
N VAL A 8 14.61 1.73 18.78
CA VAL A 8 13.96 0.44 18.48
C VAL A 8 12.45 0.62 18.29
N VAL A 9 11.77 1.39 19.16
CA VAL A 9 10.33 1.68 19.02
C VAL A 9 10.03 2.46 17.74
N ASN A 10 10.81 3.50 17.45
CA ASN A 10 10.66 4.29 16.23
C ASN A 10 10.92 3.44 14.98
N GLY A 11 11.99 2.65 14.99
CA GLY A 11 12.36 1.73 13.92
C GLY A 11 11.31 0.65 13.68
N LEU A 12 10.68 0.12 14.74
CA LEU A 12 9.61 -0.86 14.61
C LEU A 12 8.35 -0.26 13.97
N SER A 13 8.01 0.97 14.33
CA SER A 13 6.86 1.69 13.74
C SER A 13 7.09 1.98 12.25
N LEU A 14 8.28 2.48 11.93
CA LEU A 14 8.66 2.83 10.56
C LEU A 14 8.88 1.58 9.69
N GLY A 15 9.47 0.53 10.26
CA GLY A 15 9.60 -0.78 9.63
C GLY A 15 8.25 -1.44 9.35
N SER A 16 7.26 -1.27 10.24
CA SER A 16 5.89 -1.78 10.04
C SER A 16 5.22 -1.17 8.81
N ILE A 17 5.45 0.13 8.57
CA ILE A 17 5.00 0.83 7.36
C ILE A 17 5.68 0.24 6.13
N TYR A 18 7.01 0.19 6.13
CA TYR A 18 7.76 -0.31 4.98
C TYR A 18 7.42 -1.75 4.64
N ALA A 19 7.15 -2.56 5.66
CA ALA A 19 6.80 -3.94 5.45
C ALA A 19 5.42 -4.11 4.78
N LEU A 20 4.42 -3.23 5.04
CA LEU A 20 3.18 -3.23 4.26
C LEU A 20 3.40 -2.84 2.80
N ILE A 21 4.21 -1.80 2.55
CA ILE A 21 4.53 -1.33 1.21
C ILE A 21 5.26 -2.44 0.43
N ALA A 22 6.27 -3.05 1.05
CA ALA A 22 7.05 -4.14 0.49
C ALA A 22 6.18 -5.38 0.20
N LEU A 23 5.24 -5.74 1.09
CA LEU A 23 4.33 -6.86 0.85
C LEU A 23 3.42 -6.64 -0.36
N GLY A 24 2.84 -5.44 -0.50
CA GLY A 24 2.04 -5.10 -1.68
C GLY A 24 2.87 -5.19 -2.97
N TYR A 25 4.09 -4.63 -2.94
CA TYR A 25 5.00 -4.64 -4.09
C TYR A 25 5.44 -6.04 -4.50
N THR A 26 5.93 -6.83 -3.53
CA THR A 26 6.45 -8.18 -3.76
C THR A 26 5.38 -9.15 -4.22
N MET A 27 4.12 -8.97 -3.82
CA MET A 27 3.01 -9.74 -4.36
C MET A 27 2.79 -9.53 -5.85
N VAL A 28 2.69 -8.26 -6.28
CA VAL A 28 2.43 -7.93 -7.69
C VAL A 28 3.64 -8.34 -8.53
N TYR A 29 4.85 -8.01 -8.08
CA TYR A 29 6.07 -8.41 -8.75
C TYR A 29 6.23 -9.94 -8.80
N GLY A 30 5.92 -10.65 -7.73
CA GLY A 30 6.09 -12.10 -7.64
C GLY A 30 5.28 -12.88 -8.67
N ILE A 31 4.14 -12.34 -9.12
CA ILE A 31 3.28 -12.99 -10.12
C ILE A 31 3.62 -12.55 -11.54
N ILE A 32 3.80 -11.24 -11.74
CA ILE A 32 3.91 -10.67 -13.10
C ILE A 32 5.37 -10.56 -13.54
N LYS A 33 6.30 -10.53 -12.58
CA LYS A 33 7.74 -10.30 -12.80
C LYS A 33 8.02 -8.99 -13.57
N LEU A 34 7.12 -8.01 -13.41
CA LEU A 34 7.21 -6.67 -13.98
C LEU A 34 7.26 -5.63 -12.87
N ILE A 35 8.04 -4.58 -13.10
CA ILE A 35 8.21 -3.45 -12.20
C ILE A 35 6.93 -2.59 -12.25
N ASN A 36 6.28 -2.40 -11.10
CA ASN A 36 5.05 -1.63 -10.99
C ASN A 36 5.27 -0.31 -10.23
N PHE A 37 5.85 0.70 -10.91
CA PHE A 37 6.09 2.02 -10.30
C PHE A 37 4.83 2.69 -9.73
N ALA A 38 3.69 2.50 -10.40
CA ALA A 38 2.41 3.06 -9.99
C ALA A 38 1.93 2.59 -8.60
N HIS A 39 2.51 1.53 -8.03
CA HIS A 39 2.10 1.06 -6.71
C HIS A 39 2.41 2.07 -5.60
N GLY A 40 3.50 2.83 -5.72
CA GLY A 40 3.81 3.95 -4.83
C GLY A 40 2.73 5.03 -4.89
N ASP A 41 2.17 5.29 -6.07
CA ASP A 41 1.16 6.34 -6.25
C ASP A 41 -0.23 5.90 -5.79
N VAL A 42 -0.52 4.59 -5.85
CA VAL A 42 -1.69 4.01 -5.18
C VAL A 42 -1.61 4.20 -3.66
N TYR A 43 -0.41 4.06 -3.09
CA TYR A 43 -0.15 4.37 -1.68
C TYR A 43 -0.37 5.87 -1.38
N MET A 44 0.04 6.76 -2.28
CA MET A 44 -0.24 8.20 -2.16
C MET A 44 -1.74 8.48 -2.17
N ILE A 45 -2.48 7.91 -3.13
CA ILE A 45 -3.93 8.07 -3.22
C ILE A 45 -4.61 7.56 -1.94
N GLY A 46 -4.14 6.44 -1.40
CA GLY A 46 -4.64 5.91 -0.14
C GLY A 46 -4.54 6.88 1.03
N ALA A 47 -3.43 7.61 1.12
CA ALA A 47 -3.26 8.64 2.14
C ALA A 47 -4.21 9.83 1.94
N TYR A 48 -4.42 10.27 0.71
CA TYR A 48 -5.36 11.36 0.42
C TYR A 48 -6.82 10.95 0.66
N VAL A 49 -7.19 9.73 0.30
CA VAL A 49 -8.52 9.18 0.61
C VAL A 49 -8.75 9.19 2.12
N GLY A 50 -7.78 8.69 2.90
CA GLY A 50 -7.87 8.74 4.37
C GLY A 50 -7.92 10.17 4.92
N TYR A 51 -7.11 11.08 4.38
CA TYR A 51 -7.15 12.49 4.74
C TYR A 51 -8.55 13.08 4.51
N PHE A 52 -9.15 12.85 3.35
CA PHE A 52 -10.50 13.37 3.05
C PHE A 52 -11.58 12.71 3.91
N CYS A 53 -11.48 11.41 4.19
CA CYS A 53 -12.39 10.74 5.11
C CYS A 53 -12.33 11.33 6.51
N MET A 54 -11.14 11.65 7.01
CA MET A 54 -10.97 12.18 8.36
C MET A 54 -11.28 13.69 8.45
N THR A 55 -10.96 14.47 7.43
CA THR A 55 -11.13 15.94 7.46
C THR A 55 -12.49 16.41 6.97
N ILE A 56 -13.02 15.83 5.88
CA ILE A 56 -14.28 16.26 5.26
C ILE A 56 -15.44 15.46 5.83
N LEU A 57 -15.31 14.12 5.88
CA LEU A 57 -16.39 13.25 6.36
C LEU A 57 -16.40 13.10 7.89
N GLY A 58 -15.36 13.59 8.58
CA GLY A 58 -15.24 13.50 10.04
C GLY A 58 -15.13 12.06 10.57
N LEU A 59 -14.73 11.11 9.72
CA LEU A 59 -14.64 9.70 10.10
C LEU A 59 -13.42 9.43 10.98
N GLY A 60 -13.55 8.43 11.86
CA GLY A 60 -12.41 7.90 12.60
C GLY A 60 -11.36 7.25 11.69
N VAL A 61 -10.19 6.96 12.27
CA VAL A 61 -9.06 6.35 11.54
C VAL A 61 -9.40 4.98 10.99
N LEU A 62 -10.04 4.12 11.79
CA LEU A 62 -10.31 2.73 11.40
C LEU A 62 -11.27 2.63 10.19
N PRO A 63 -12.43 3.33 10.15
CA PRO A 63 -13.24 3.41 8.94
C PRO A 63 -12.48 4.00 7.75
N SER A 64 -11.66 5.03 7.98
CA SER A 64 -10.87 5.66 6.92
C SER A 64 -9.85 4.70 6.30
N ILE A 65 -9.23 3.82 7.11
CA ILE A 65 -8.36 2.73 6.62
C ILE A 65 -9.15 1.79 5.71
N LEU A 66 -10.32 1.31 6.14
CA LEU A 66 -11.12 0.40 5.33
C LEU A 66 -11.59 1.03 4.01
N ILE A 67 -12.05 2.28 4.04
CA ILE A 67 -12.49 2.99 2.83
C ILE A 67 -11.31 3.17 1.87
N SER A 68 -10.16 3.59 2.38
CA SER A 68 -8.94 3.73 1.57
C SER A 68 -8.50 2.40 0.95
N MET A 69 -8.53 1.31 1.71
CA MET A 69 -8.25 -0.03 1.19
C MET A 69 -9.18 -0.39 0.03
N ILE A 70 -10.48 -0.10 0.14
CA ILE A 70 -11.47 -0.40 -0.91
C ILE A 70 -11.23 0.48 -2.15
N VAL A 71 -11.01 1.78 -1.97
CA VAL A 71 -10.74 2.70 -3.09
C VAL A 71 -9.46 2.31 -3.81
N CYS A 72 -8.38 2.05 -3.08
CA CYS A 72 -7.12 1.61 -3.67
C CYS A 72 -7.23 0.23 -4.31
N MET A 73 -8.00 -0.70 -3.74
CA MET A 73 -8.31 -1.99 -4.36
C MET A 73 -8.93 -1.81 -5.75
N LEU A 74 -9.97 -0.98 -5.85
CA LEU A 74 -10.65 -0.69 -7.12
C LEU A 74 -9.72 -0.01 -8.11
N LEU A 75 -8.93 0.96 -7.64
CA LEU A 75 -7.93 1.64 -8.45
C LEU A 75 -6.86 0.67 -8.98
N GLY A 76 -6.37 -0.23 -8.12
CA GLY A 76 -5.39 -1.26 -8.50
C GLY A 76 -5.90 -2.16 -9.61
N VAL A 77 -7.15 -2.61 -9.51
CA VAL A 77 -7.79 -3.42 -10.56
C VAL A 77 -8.00 -2.60 -11.84
N ALA A 78 -8.33 -1.32 -11.73
CA ALA A 78 -8.47 -0.45 -12.89
C ALA A 78 -7.13 -0.26 -13.62
N ILE A 79 -6.05 0.03 -12.87
CA ILE A 79 -4.69 0.13 -13.40
C ILE A 79 -4.29 -1.19 -14.08
N GLU A 80 -4.55 -2.32 -13.44
CA GLU A 80 -4.27 -3.65 -14.00
C GLU A 80 -4.96 -3.84 -15.34
N LYS A 81 -6.27 -3.62 -15.40
CA LYS A 81 -7.07 -3.87 -16.61
C LYS A 81 -6.77 -2.92 -17.76
N ILE A 82 -6.53 -1.65 -17.46
CA ILE A 82 -6.39 -0.60 -18.46
C ILE A 82 -4.95 -0.49 -18.93
N ALA A 83 -3.98 -0.53 -18.03
CA ALA A 83 -2.59 -0.25 -18.34
C ALA A 83 -1.76 -1.53 -18.55
N TYR A 84 -1.87 -2.50 -17.63
CA TYR A 84 -0.98 -3.66 -17.64
C TYR A 84 -1.50 -4.82 -18.50
N LYS A 85 -2.80 -5.12 -18.44
CA LYS A 85 -3.40 -6.25 -19.16
C LYS A 85 -3.17 -6.19 -20.67
N PRO A 86 -3.32 -5.05 -21.37
CA PRO A 86 -3.06 -4.97 -22.81
C PRO A 86 -1.60 -5.23 -23.19
N LEU A 87 -0.68 -5.00 -22.25
CA LEU A 87 0.77 -5.07 -22.49
C LEU A 87 1.42 -6.37 -22.02
N ARG A 88 0.63 -7.37 -21.60
CA ARG A 88 1.18 -8.63 -21.07
C ARG A 88 2.03 -9.42 -22.07
N ASN A 89 1.77 -9.23 -23.36
CA ASN A 89 2.54 -9.86 -24.44
C ASN A 89 3.51 -8.87 -25.11
N ALA A 90 3.59 -7.63 -24.62
CA ALA A 90 4.51 -6.63 -25.12
C ALA A 90 5.91 -6.81 -24.52
N THR A 91 6.88 -6.04 -25.03
CA THR A 91 8.23 -6.05 -24.48
C THR A 91 8.24 -5.52 -23.04
N ARG A 92 9.19 -5.99 -22.22
CA ARG A 92 9.36 -5.51 -20.83
C ARG A 92 9.54 -3.99 -20.75
N ILE A 93 10.18 -3.40 -21.77
CA ILE A 93 10.39 -1.95 -21.87
C ILE A 93 9.04 -1.23 -22.07
N ALA A 94 8.15 -1.73 -22.93
CA ALA A 94 6.83 -1.15 -23.11
C ALA A 94 6.03 -1.14 -21.79
N ALA A 95 6.06 -2.25 -21.05
CA ALA A 95 5.41 -2.32 -19.73
C ALA A 95 6.02 -1.34 -18.71
N LEU A 96 7.34 -1.14 -18.73
CA LEU A 96 8.03 -0.17 -17.87
C LEU A 96 7.61 1.27 -18.19
N ILE A 97 7.59 1.65 -19.47
CA ILE A 97 7.15 2.98 -19.92
C ILE A 97 5.72 3.23 -19.48
N THR A 98 4.85 2.24 -19.61
CA THR A 98 3.46 2.36 -19.15
C THR A 98 3.35 2.46 -17.63
N ALA A 99 4.15 1.71 -16.86
CA ALA A 99 4.18 1.83 -15.41
C ALA A 99 4.55 3.26 -14.96
N ILE A 100 5.56 3.86 -15.61
CA ILE A 100 5.97 5.25 -15.38
C ILE A 100 4.86 6.22 -15.83
N GLY A 101 4.25 5.98 -16.98
CA GLY A 101 3.15 6.81 -17.49
C GLY A 101 1.93 6.83 -16.54
N VAL A 102 1.55 5.67 -15.99
CA VAL A 102 0.49 5.60 -14.97
C VAL A 102 0.91 6.32 -13.70
N SER A 103 2.15 6.15 -13.26
CA SER A 103 2.70 6.83 -12.07
C SER A 103 2.56 8.34 -12.19
N LEU A 104 3.11 8.93 -13.26
CA LEU A 104 3.00 10.36 -13.55
C LEU A 104 1.55 10.83 -13.69
N PHE A 105 0.69 10.02 -14.32
CA PHE A 105 -0.73 10.34 -14.45
C PHE A 105 -1.43 10.45 -13.09
N LEU A 106 -1.16 9.53 -12.16
CA LEU A 106 -1.74 9.56 -10.82
C LEU A 106 -1.19 10.72 -10.00
N GLU A 107 0.12 10.97 -10.06
CA GLU A 107 0.77 12.08 -9.37
C GLU A 107 0.26 13.44 -9.85
N TYR A 108 0.35 13.72 -11.15
CA TYR A 108 -0.10 15.01 -11.68
C TYR A 108 -1.61 15.15 -11.69
N GLY A 109 -2.36 14.04 -11.77
CA GLY A 109 -3.80 14.03 -11.53
C GLY A 109 -4.14 14.46 -10.10
N MET A 110 -3.37 14.02 -9.11
CA MET A 110 -3.52 14.46 -7.72
C MET A 110 -3.05 15.90 -7.50
N VAL A 111 -1.96 16.34 -8.13
CA VAL A 111 -1.56 17.75 -8.13
C VAL A 111 -2.67 18.63 -8.70
N PHE A 112 -3.30 18.21 -9.81
CA PHE A 112 -4.42 18.94 -10.40
C PHE A 112 -5.63 19.01 -9.47
N ALA A 113 -6.02 17.89 -8.86
CA ALA A 113 -7.19 17.81 -7.99
C ALA A 113 -7.00 18.54 -6.64
N VAL A 114 -5.80 18.49 -6.07
CA VAL A 114 -5.57 18.84 -4.66
C VAL A 114 -4.59 20.02 -4.47
N LYS A 115 -3.99 20.50 -5.58
CA LYS A 115 -2.86 21.45 -5.68
C LYS A 115 -1.55 20.83 -5.17
N ALA A 116 -0.42 21.41 -5.56
CA ALA A 116 0.93 20.93 -5.19
C ALA A 116 1.32 21.17 -3.71
N ASN A 117 0.37 21.60 -2.87
CA ASN A 117 0.66 21.97 -1.48
C ASN A 117 0.73 20.74 -0.57
N VAL A 118 1.71 20.75 0.33
CA VAL A 118 1.76 19.82 1.46
C VAL A 118 0.55 20.05 2.36
N ARG A 119 -0.08 18.96 2.81
CA ARG A 119 -1.20 19.02 3.77
C ARG A 119 -0.81 18.34 5.07
N THR A 120 -1.10 19.00 6.17
CA THR A 120 -0.96 18.46 7.53
C THR A 120 -2.03 17.41 7.76
N TYR A 121 -1.64 16.22 8.20
CA TYR A 121 -2.60 15.15 8.42
C TYR A 121 -3.42 15.43 9.70
N PRO A 122 -4.74 15.18 9.72
CA PRO A 122 -5.56 15.50 10.88
C PRO A 122 -5.06 14.79 12.14
N ALA A 123 -5.02 15.54 13.24
CA ALA A 123 -4.68 14.99 14.54
C ALA A 123 -5.69 13.91 14.95
N LEU A 124 -5.17 12.84 15.54
CA LEU A 124 -6.01 11.78 16.08
C LEU A 124 -6.76 12.26 17.31
N THR A 125 -7.97 11.75 17.52
CA THR A 125 -8.81 12.06 18.68
C THR A 125 -8.99 10.84 19.58
N GLY A 126 -9.41 11.07 20.83
CA GLY A 126 -9.70 10.01 21.80
C GLY A 126 -8.45 9.22 22.23
N TRP A 127 -8.55 7.89 22.26
CA TRP A 127 -7.45 7.02 22.69
C TRP A 127 -6.21 7.13 21.79
N PHE A 128 -6.40 7.35 20.49
CA PHE A 128 -5.32 7.43 19.51
C PHE A 128 -4.47 8.71 19.62
N ALA A 129 -4.96 9.73 20.35
CA ALA A 129 -4.21 10.95 20.65
C ALA A 129 -3.23 10.78 21.84
N LYS A 130 -3.38 9.70 22.61
CA LYS A 130 -2.62 9.53 23.85
C LYS A 130 -1.17 9.14 23.58
N SER A 131 -0.30 9.54 24.49
CA SER A 131 1.08 9.04 24.58
C SER A 131 1.27 8.37 25.94
N PHE A 132 2.03 7.28 25.93
CA PHE A 132 2.39 6.50 27.09
C PHE A 132 3.88 6.67 27.34
N ARG A 133 4.25 6.93 28.59
CA ARG A 133 5.66 7.00 29.02
C ARG A 133 5.96 5.79 29.87
N ILE A 134 6.89 4.96 29.43
CA ILE A 134 7.42 3.84 30.22
C ILE A 134 8.86 4.22 30.55
N GLY A 135 9.07 4.79 31.74
CA GLY A 135 10.33 5.46 32.09
C GLY A 135 10.64 6.62 31.15
N ASN A 136 11.83 6.61 30.53
CA ASN A 136 12.26 7.59 29.53
C ASN A 136 11.79 7.29 28.09
N ILE A 137 11.08 6.17 27.86
CA ILE A 137 10.61 5.77 26.54
C ILE A 137 9.23 6.36 26.29
N HIS A 138 9.08 7.01 25.14
CA HIS A 138 7.85 7.62 24.66
C HIS A 138 7.23 6.75 23.57
N ILE A 139 6.05 6.20 23.85
CA ILE A 139 5.27 5.39 22.91
C ILE A 139 3.95 6.10 22.64
N THR A 140 3.66 6.42 21.38
CA THR A 140 2.37 7.02 21.03
C THR A 140 1.33 5.94 20.71
N ALA A 141 0.07 6.20 21.01
CA ALA A 141 -1.03 5.30 20.62
C ALA A 141 -1.09 5.10 19.09
N GLN A 142 -0.60 6.08 18.33
CA GLN A 142 -0.43 5.99 16.89
C GLN A 142 0.63 4.95 16.47
N GLN A 143 1.78 4.88 17.15
CA GLN A 143 2.79 3.83 16.89
C GLN A 143 2.22 2.44 17.17
N ILE A 144 1.43 2.30 18.25
CA ILE A 144 0.73 1.05 18.57
C ILE A 144 -0.29 0.71 17.48
N LEU A 145 -1.07 1.68 17.03
CA LEU A 145 -2.03 1.50 15.94
C LEU A 145 -1.35 1.03 14.65
N ILE A 146 -0.25 1.68 14.25
CA ILE A 146 0.54 1.30 13.06
C ILE A 146 0.98 -0.16 13.18
N LEU A 147 1.58 -0.54 14.30
CA LEU A 147 2.06 -1.89 14.53
C LEU A 147 0.92 -2.92 14.50
N VAL A 148 -0.17 -2.66 15.21
CA VAL A 148 -1.31 -3.58 15.29
C VAL A 148 -1.98 -3.76 13.94
N VAL A 149 -2.26 -2.67 13.22
CA VAL A 149 -2.86 -2.72 11.88
C VAL A 149 -1.94 -3.47 10.91
N THR A 150 -0.65 -3.16 10.91
CA THR A 150 0.33 -3.86 10.08
C THR A 150 0.32 -5.37 10.37
N VAL A 151 0.45 -5.78 11.63
CA VAL A 151 0.49 -7.20 12.01
C VAL A 151 -0.80 -7.91 11.60
N ILE A 152 -1.96 -7.30 11.83
CA ILE A 152 -3.26 -7.87 11.43
C ILE A 152 -3.31 -8.06 9.91
N LEU A 153 -2.95 -7.05 9.13
CA LEU A 153 -2.96 -7.12 7.67
C LEU A 153 -1.95 -8.13 7.12
N MET A 154 -0.78 -8.25 7.73
CA MET A 154 0.22 -9.28 7.39
C MET A 154 -0.29 -10.69 7.65
N VAL A 155 -0.88 -10.93 8.82
CA VAL A 155 -1.43 -12.24 9.19
C VAL A 155 -2.59 -12.59 8.25
N LEU A 156 -3.48 -11.62 7.98
CA LEU A 156 -4.58 -11.80 7.05
C LEU A 156 -4.07 -12.11 5.64
N LEU A 157 -3.09 -11.36 5.15
CA LEU A 157 -2.49 -11.62 3.85
C LEU A 157 -1.85 -13.02 3.80
N GLN A 158 -1.09 -13.38 4.82
CA GLN A 158 -0.44 -14.69 4.90
C GLN A 158 -1.49 -15.80 4.90
N PHE A 159 -2.59 -15.62 5.62
CA PHE A 159 -3.72 -16.55 5.59
C PHE A 159 -4.32 -16.66 4.19
N VAL A 160 -4.59 -15.52 3.52
CA VAL A 160 -5.10 -15.49 2.14
C VAL A 160 -4.16 -16.27 1.21
N VAL A 161 -2.87 -15.96 1.20
CA VAL A 161 -1.88 -16.59 0.31
C VAL A 161 -1.68 -18.07 0.63
N LYS A 162 -1.58 -18.46 1.89
CA LYS A 162 -1.23 -19.84 2.27
C LYS A 162 -2.43 -20.78 2.36
N ARG A 163 -3.59 -20.29 2.83
CA ARG A 163 -4.73 -21.13 3.21
C ARG A 163 -5.94 -21.04 2.28
N THR A 164 -6.04 -20.05 1.39
CA THR A 164 -7.21 -19.91 0.50
C THR A 164 -6.97 -20.46 -0.92
N ARG A 165 -8.06 -20.69 -1.68
CA ARG A 165 -8.00 -21.09 -3.09
C ARG A 165 -7.36 -20.02 -3.97
N VAL A 166 -7.66 -18.74 -3.70
CA VAL A 166 -7.03 -17.60 -4.39
C VAL A 166 -5.52 -17.58 -4.15
N GLY A 167 -5.07 -17.83 -2.92
CA GLY A 167 -3.65 -17.92 -2.61
C GLY A 167 -2.94 -19.12 -3.25
N ARG A 168 -3.64 -20.24 -3.44
CA ARG A 168 -3.11 -21.38 -4.21
C ARG A 168 -2.92 -21.03 -5.68
N SER A 169 -3.89 -20.34 -6.30
CA SER A 169 -3.75 -19.91 -7.68
C SER A 169 -2.62 -18.89 -7.85
N MET A 170 -2.49 -17.93 -6.94
CA MET A 170 -1.38 -16.97 -6.94
C MET A 170 -0.01 -17.65 -6.96
N ARG A 171 0.20 -18.63 -6.08
CA ARG A 171 1.47 -19.36 -5.99
C ARG A 171 1.73 -20.23 -7.23
N ALA A 172 0.69 -20.85 -7.79
CA ALA A 172 0.82 -21.63 -9.03
C ALA A 172 1.23 -20.73 -10.21
N VAL A 173 0.56 -19.59 -10.39
CA VAL A 173 0.86 -18.64 -11.48
C VAL A 173 2.25 -18.02 -11.31
N ALA A 174 2.68 -17.72 -10.07
CA ALA A 174 4.02 -17.20 -9.81
C ALA A 174 5.15 -18.19 -10.17
N LEU A 175 4.88 -19.49 -10.01
CA LEU A 175 5.82 -20.56 -10.31
C LEU A 175 5.93 -20.76 -11.83
N ASP A 176 4.81 -21.07 -12.47
CA ASP A 176 4.71 -21.29 -13.91
C ASP A 176 3.31 -20.90 -14.39
N ARG A 177 3.25 -19.81 -15.16
CA ARG A 177 2.02 -19.25 -15.67
C ARG A 177 1.35 -20.16 -16.69
N ASP A 178 2.14 -20.76 -17.58
CA ASP A 178 1.63 -21.56 -18.70
C ASP A 178 1.11 -22.90 -18.17
N ALA A 179 1.85 -23.54 -17.25
CA ALA A 179 1.38 -24.74 -16.58
C ALA A 179 0.12 -24.47 -15.75
N ALA A 180 0.05 -23.34 -15.02
CA ALA A 180 -1.14 -22.98 -14.26
C ALA A 180 -2.38 -22.84 -15.16
N GLU A 181 -2.23 -22.24 -16.34
CA GLU A 181 -3.29 -22.10 -17.32
C GLU A 181 -3.77 -23.45 -17.88
N LEU A 182 -2.84 -24.37 -18.17
CA LEU A 182 -3.16 -25.75 -18.57
C LEU A 182 -3.90 -26.54 -17.47
N MET A 183 -3.68 -26.21 -16.20
CA MET A 183 -4.40 -26.79 -15.05
C MET A 183 -5.76 -26.11 -14.79
N GLY A 184 -6.23 -25.27 -15.70
CA GLY A 184 -7.54 -24.60 -15.63
C GLY A 184 -7.58 -23.41 -14.66
N ILE A 185 -6.43 -22.92 -14.20
CA ILE A 185 -6.37 -21.71 -13.36
C ILE A 185 -6.50 -20.49 -14.26
N SER A 186 -7.53 -19.67 -14.02
CA SER A 186 -7.66 -18.39 -14.70
C SER A 186 -6.56 -17.41 -14.26
N VAL A 187 -5.50 -17.28 -15.06
CA VAL A 187 -4.38 -16.38 -14.78
C VAL A 187 -4.84 -14.93 -14.66
N ASP A 188 -5.73 -14.50 -15.57
CA ASP A 188 -6.31 -13.16 -15.57
C ASP A 188 -6.90 -12.77 -14.23
N ARG A 189 -7.81 -13.61 -13.69
CA ARG A 189 -8.45 -13.33 -12.39
C ARG A 189 -7.44 -13.34 -11.26
N THR A 190 -6.46 -14.25 -11.32
CA THR A 190 -5.41 -14.35 -10.29
C THR A 190 -4.57 -13.07 -10.23
N ILE A 191 -4.20 -12.51 -11.39
CA ILE A 191 -3.50 -11.23 -11.47
C ILE A 191 -4.38 -10.10 -10.95
N SER A 192 -5.66 -10.01 -11.36
CA SER A 192 -6.58 -8.98 -10.84
C SER A 192 -6.74 -9.07 -9.31
N TYR A 193 -6.86 -10.26 -8.73
CA TYR A 193 -6.91 -10.42 -7.26
C TYR A 193 -5.63 -9.94 -6.58
N THR A 194 -4.50 -10.12 -7.24
CA THR A 194 -3.19 -9.72 -6.70
C THR A 194 -3.03 -8.21 -6.69
N PHE A 195 -3.41 -7.54 -7.78
CA PHE A 195 -3.49 -6.07 -7.80
C PHE A 195 -4.51 -5.53 -6.80
N ALA A 196 -5.67 -6.18 -6.66
CA ALA A 196 -6.69 -5.81 -5.69
C ALA A 196 -6.15 -5.82 -4.26
N ILE A 197 -5.53 -6.93 -3.84
CA ILE A 197 -5.00 -7.09 -2.48
C ILE A 197 -3.76 -6.22 -2.26
N GLY A 198 -2.82 -6.21 -3.21
CA GLY A 198 -1.61 -5.39 -3.11
C GLY A 198 -1.96 -3.91 -2.96
N SER A 199 -2.82 -3.39 -3.83
CA SER A 199 -3.26 -2.00 -3.78
C SER A 199 -4.07 -1.67 -2.52
N ALA A 200 -4.88 -2.60 -1.99
CA ALA A 200 -5.53 -2.40 -0.70
C ALA A 200 -4.51 -2.18 0.43
N LEU A 201 -3.45 -3.00 0.47
CA LEU A 201 -2.39 -2.86 1.48
C LEU A 201 -1.62 -1.54 1.32
N ALA A 202 -1.37 -1.09 0.08
CA ALA A 202 -0.83 0.24 -0.17
C ALA A 202 -1.76 1.35 0.32
N GLY A 203 -3.07 1.19 0.16
CA GLY A 203 -4.07 2.14 0.69
C GLY A 203 -3.98 2.31 2.21
N ALA A 204 -3.92 1.18 2.93
CA ALA A 204 -3.72 1.19 4.37
C ALA A 204 -2.37 1.83 4.75
N ALA A 205 -1.28 1.44 4.08
CA ALA A 205 0.04 1.99 4.33
C ALA A 205 0.07 3.51 4.12
N GLY A 206 -0.61 4.03 3.09
CA GLY A 206 -0.74 5.47 2.81
C GLY A 206 -1.22 6.26 4.01
N ILE A 207 -2.29 5.80 4.65
CA ILE A 207 -2.85 6.43 5.85
C ILE A 207 -1.88 6.35 7.02
N LEU A 208 -1.29 5.17 7.26
CA LEU A 208 -0.36 4.97 8.37
C LEU A 208 0.86 5.90 8.26
N VAL A 209 1.32 6.18 7.05
CA VAL A 209 2.42 7.14 6.83
C VAL A 209 1.98 8.58 6.99
N GLY A 210 0.81 8.95 6.45
CA GLY A 210 0.25 10.28 6.64
C GLY A 210 0.12 10.61 8.12
N LEU A 211 -0.32 9.63 8.92
CA LEU A 211 -0.32 9.72 10.38
C LEU A 211 1.10 9.85 10.93
N TYR A 212 2.02 8.94 10.57
CA TYR A 212 3.38 8.89 11.13
C TYR A 212 4.18 10.18 10.94
N TYR A 213 4.18 10.75 9.73
CA TYR A 213 4.90 11.99 9.44
C TYR A 213 4.06 13.26 9.61
N ASN A 214 2.76 13.14 9.92
CA ASN A 214 1.82 14.26 10.03
C ASN A 214 1.83 15.15 8.77
N SER A 215 2.04 14.54 7.61
CA SER A 215 2.25 15.27 6.36
C SER A 215 2.01 14.36 5.18
N ILE A 216 1.27 14.87 4.19
CA ILE A 216 1.09 14.25 2.88
C ILE A 216 1.34 15.27 1.79
N ASN A 217 1.88 14.82 0.66
CA ASN A 217 2.04 15.64 -0.52
C ASN A 217 1.72 14.82 -1.78
N PRO A 218 1.32 15.47 -2.90
CA PRO A 218 0.86 14.77 -4.10
C PRO A 218 1.97 14.09 -4.92
N LEU A 219 3.22 14.07 -4.45
CA LEU A 219 4.36 13.44 -5.11
C LEU A 219 5.05 12.42 -4.19
N MET A 220 4.39 12.02 -3.10
CA MET A 220 5.00 11.17 -2.09
C MET A 220 5.04 9.68 -2.47
N GLY A 221 4.56 9.31 -3.66
CA GLY A 221 4.53 7.94 -4.16
C GLY A 221 5.88 7.46 -4.70
N VAL A 222 6.66 8.34 -5.35
CA VAL A 222 7.95 7.98 -5.96
C VAL A 222 8.95 7.40 -4.96
N LEU A 223 9.21 8.11 -3.85
CA LEU A 223 10.29 7.74 -2.93
C LEU A 223 10.07 6.37 -2.27
N PRO A 224 8.87 6.05 -1.72
CA PRO A 224 8.58 4.69 -1.24
C PRO A 224 8.66 3.65 -2.35
N GLY A 225 8.22 3.98 -3.57
CA GLY A 225 8.36 3.11 -4.73
C GLY A 225 9.82 2.74 -4.99
N LEU A 226 10.70 3.73 -5.09
CA LEU A 226 12.14 3.53 -5.28
C LEU A 226 12.78 2.70 -4.15
N LYS A 227 12.43 3.00 -2.89
CA LYS A 227 12.93 2.27 -1.72
C LYS A 227 12.46 0.82 -1.65
N ALA A 228 11.32 0.48 -2.27
CA ALA A 228 10.85 -0.90 -2.30
C ALA A 228 11.67 -1.79 -3.27
N PHE A 229 12.50 -1.19 -4.14
CA PHE A 229 13.31 -1.90 -5.13
C PHE A 229 14.76 -2.16 -4.71
N VAL A 230 15.28 -1.41 -3.73
CA VAL A 230 16.68 -1.49 -3.24
C VAL A 230 16.69 -2.03 -1.83
#